data_AF-A0A840Q2T3-F1
#
_entry.id   AF-A0A840Q2T3-F1
#
_cell.length_a   1.000
_cell.length_b   1.000
_cell.length_c   1.000
_cell.angle_alpha   90.00
_cell.angle_beta   90.00
_cell.angle_gamma   90.00
#
_symmetry.space_group_name_H-M   'P 1'
#
loop_
_entity.id
_entity.type
_entity.pdbx_description
1 polymer ?
#
loop_
_entity_poly.entity_id
_entity_poly.type
_entity_poly.pdbx_seq_one_letter_code
_entity_poly.pdbx_strand_id
1 'polypeptide(L)'
;MVIIAILVYGFYAFSSVALDDEWQALSHVEHDPSFKMLMNQTSDTNFLPQNHSYIESTTQFVNHASLNALYEFIYFTRNFSPITLLEHHEWHNPTEKSQLILIAIQSFYTIGFLLLVGSVIWWRIIQNYSFYVRKTYLQWGFVIQCVHFLALISLILLEMNILTDGFLPSLPNQSSIQYGWYLSLIVSVLGLLFLYKNRWFDLLFVLILIGCKIEYPADFRSLILALFEILHLIAAAIWFTGLAIVIFFYSKYKTMVKNFISIFIEYAFVCIVMLVISGSLLAYKYDSPLDLLLKPLGLLLLLKIVLVGFVTIISQKIHSTMDDFHIKCWMYVQLVLMVMIIILVSVISIF
;
A
#
# COMPACT_ATOMS: atom_id res chain seq x y z
N MET A 1 2.06 19.79 -12.93
CA MET A 1 1.94 19.32 -14.33
C MET A 1 3.13 18.47 -14.77
N VAL A 2 4.38 18.84 -14.48
CA VAL A 2 5.58 18.06 -14.86
C VAL A 2 5.58 16.63 -14.29
N ILE A 3 5.20 16.45 -13.02
CA ILE A 3 5.08 15.13 -12.38
C ILE A 3 4.04 14.24 -13.08
N ILE A 4 2.87 14.80 -13.39
CA ILE A 4 1.81 14.08 -14.11
C ILE A 4 2.28 13.73 -15.52
N ALA A 5 2.98 14.63 -16.19
CA ALA A 5 3.57 14.36 -17.50
C ALA A 5 4.63 13.23 -17.41
N ILE A 6 5.50 13.22 -16.42
CA ILE A 6 6.49 12.15 -16.23
C ILE A 6 5.81 10.81 -15.93
N LEU A 7 4.76 10.78 -15.11
CA LEU A 7 4.01 9.56 -14.83
C LEU A 7 3.25 9.06 -16.07
N VAL A 8 2.62 9.95 -16.82
CA VAL A 8 1.89 9.59 -18.05
C VAL A 8 2.85 9.15 -19.13
N TYR A 9 3.96 9.85 -19.34
CA TYR A 9 4.95 9.54 -20.37
C TYR A 9 5.76 8.29 -20.02
N GLY A 10 6.13 8.12 -18.75
CA GLY A 10 6.76 6.91 -18.24
C GLY A 10 5.83 5.69 -18.38
N PHE A 11 4.54 5.86 -18.09
CA PHE A 11 3.53 4.82 -18.31
C PHE A 11 3.37 4.49 -19.81
N TYR A 12 3.32 5.51 -20.68
CA TYR A 12 3.14 5.31 -22.12
C TYR A 12 4.36 4.64 -22.76
N ALA A 13 5.57 5.12 -22.46
CA ALA A 13 6.82 4.58 -22.99
C ALA A 13 7.08 3.15 -22.49
N PHE A 14 6.74 2.84 -21.24
CA PHE A 14 6.87 1.49 -20.72
C PHE A 14 5.81 0.54 -21.29
N SER A 15 4.59 1.02 -21.51
CA SER A 15 3.51 0.23 -22.12
C SER A 15 3.79 -0.10 -23.59
N SER A 16 4.41 0.80 -24.37
CA SER A 16 4.66 0.57 -25.80
C SER A 16 5.79 -0.44 -26.02
N VAL A 17 6.89 -0.34 -25.25
CA VAL A 17 8.03 -1.27 -25.36
C VAL A 17 7.62 -2.70 -25.00
N ALA A 18 6.75 -2.88 -24.00
CA ALA A 18 6.30 -4.21 -23.60
C ALA A 18 5.34 -4.87 -24.61
N LEU A 19 4.69 -4.10 -25.48
CA LEU A 19 3.76 -4.60 -26.51
C LEU A 19 4.49 -4.96 -27.82
N ASP A 20 5.50 -4.18 -28.22
CA ASP A 20 6.18 -4.38 -29.51
C ASP A 20 7.07 -5.62 -29.54
N ASP A 21 7.79 -5.93 -28.45
CA ASP A 21 8.64 -7.13 -28.37
C ASP A 21 7.82 -8.44 -28.41
N GLU A 22 6.57 -8.41 -27.94
CA GLU A 22 5.69 -9.59 -27.82
C GLU A 22 4.97 -9.90 -29.16
N TRP A 23 4.58 -8.87 -29.91
CA TRP A 23 4.05 -9.04 -31.26
C TRP A 23 5.12 -9.57 -32.23
N GLN A 24 6.36 -9.10 -32.11
CA GLN A 24 7.45 -9.62 -32.93
C GLN A 24 7.76 -11.09 -32.58
N ALA A 25 7.82 -11.45 -31.29
CA ALA A 25 8.08 -12.82 -30.87
C ALA A 25 6.98 -13.82 -31.31
N LEU A 26 5.69 -13.45 -31.20
CA LEU A 26 4.59 -14.33 -31.59
C LEU A 26 4.44 -14.46 -33.11
N SER A 27 4.71 -13.39 -33.87
CA SER A 27 4.68 -13.44 -35.34
C SER A 27 5.73 -14.39 -35.93
N HIS A 28 6.83 -14.63 -35.22
CA HIS A 28 7.87 -15.56 -35.66
C HIS A 28 7.55 -17.04 -35.37
N VAL A 29 6.76 -17.33 -34.33
CA VAL A 29 6.41 -18.72 -33.95
C VAL A 29 5.29 -19.29 -34.84
N GLU A 30 4.36 -18.45 -35.30
CA GLU A 30 3.21 -18.91 -36.10
C GLU A 30 3.58 -19.27 -37.56
N HIS A 31 4.74 -18.81 -38.02
CA HIS A 31 5.25 -19.07 -39.37
C HIS A 31 6.32 -20.16 -39.45
N ASP A 32 6.68 -20.83 -38.34
CA ASP A 32 7.63 -21.94 -38.38
C ASP A 32 6.91 -23.26 -38.76
N PRO A 33 7.16 -23.83 -39.96
CA PRO A 33 6.51 -25.06 -40.42
C PRO A 33 6.85 -26.28 -39.55
N SER A 34 7.91 -26.24 -38.74
CA SER A 34 8.27 -27.32 -37.82
C SER A 34 7.29 -27.47 -36.65
N PHE A 35 6.64 -26.38 -36.23
CA PHE A 35 5.66 -26.37 -35.13
C PHE A 35 4.36 -27.12 -35.50
N LYS A 36 3.96 -27.05 -36.79
CA LYS A 36 2.84 -27.85 -37.33
C LYS A 36 3.15 -29.35 -37.39
N MET A 37 4.43 -29.73 -37.50
CA MET A 37 4.84 -31.14 -37.55
C MET A 37 4.82 -31.81 -36.16
N LEU A 38 5.15 -31.05 -35.11
CA LEU A 38 5.14 -31.53 -33.70
C LEU A 38 3.72 -31.70 -33.11
N MET A 39 2.76 -30.87 -33.52
CA MET A 39 1.35 -31.00 -33.10
C MET A 39 0.67 -32.27 -33.64
N ASN A 40 1.22 -32.90 -34.68
CA ASN A 40 0.64 -34.10 -35.30
C ASN A 40 1.24 -35.42 -34.77
N GLN A 41 2.20 -35.35 -33.82
CA GLN A 41 2.93 -36.53 -33.30
C GLN A 41 2.62 -36.88 -31.84
N THR A 42 1.70 -36.18 -31.16
CA THR A 42 1.45 -36.37 -29.72
C THR A 42 0.21 -37.19 -29.37
N SER A 43 -0.36 -37.97 -30.30
CA SER A 43 -1.50 -38.85 -30.00
C SER A 43 -1.15 -40.15 -29.27
N ASP A 44 0.10 -40.57 -29.25
CA ASP A 44 0.47 -41.88 -28.70
C ASP A 44 1.82 -41.83 -27.99
N THR A 45 1.83 -41.67 -26.66
CA THR A 45 2.87 -42.27 -25.80
C THR A 45 2.51 -42.15 -24.32
N ASN A 46 2.21 -43.30 -23.72
CA ASN A 46 2.22 -43.52 -22.28
C ASN A 46 3.68 -43.50 -21.79
N PHE A 47 4.10 -42.45 -21.09
CA PHE A 47 5.36 -42.46 -20.35
C PHE A 47 5.15 -41.99 -18.90
N LEU A 48 5.29 -42.95 -17.98
CA LEU A 48 5.48 -42.72 -16.55
C LEU A 48 6.92 -42.22 -16.30
N PRO A 49 7.16 -41.20 -15.46
CA PRO A 49 8.48 -40.94 -14.93
C PRO A 49 8.66 -41.57 -13.54
N GLN A 50 9.79 -42.25 -13.40
CA GLN A 50 10.33 -42.84 -12.19
C GLN A 50 10.85 -41.80 -11.19
N ASN A 51 10.84 -42.23 -9.92
CA ASN A 51 11.52 -41.67 -8.76
C ASN A 51 12.97 -41.21 -9.05
N HIS A 52 13.31 -39.98 -8.64
CA HIS A 52 14.65 -39.66 -8.19
C HIS A 52 14.64 -38.79 -6.94
N SER A 53 15.17 -39.39 -5.88
CA SER A 53 15.58 -38.81 -4.61
C SER A 53 16.98 -38.20 -4.75
N TYR A 54 17.12 -36.89 -4.52
CA TYR A 54 18.32 -36.27 -3.94
C TYR A 54 18.04 -34.79 -3.69
N ILE A 55 18.41 -34.27 -2.51
CA ILE A 55 19.12 -33.00 -2.28
C ILE A 55 19.23 -32.75 -0.76
N GLU A 56 20.46 -32.97 -0.30
CA GLU A 56 21.29 -32.19 0.63
C GLU A 56 20.65 -31.31 1.71
N SER A 57 21.02 -31.69 2.94
CA SER A 57 21.07 -30.87 4.14
C SER A 57 22.16 -29.80 4.07
N THR A 58 21.79 -28.53 4.27
CA THR A 58 22.74 -27.51 4.74
C THR A 58 22.04 -26.57 5.71
N THR A 59 22.03 -26.96 6.97
CA THR A 59 21.76 -26.09 8.11
C THR A 59 23.08 -25.74 8.76
N GLN A 60 23.51 -24.47 8.69
CA GLN A 60 24.11 -23.76 9.82
C GLN A 60 24.55 -22.33 9.46
N PHE A 61 24.51 -21.48 10.49
CA PHE A 61 25.15 -20.17 10.61
C PHE A 61 24.51 -18.96 9.92
N VAL A 62 23.53 -18.35 10.59
CA VAL A 62 23.55 -16.90 10.92
C VAL A 62 22.75 -16.69 12.20
N ASN A 63 23.41 -16.52 13.35
CA ASN A 63 22.83 -15.86 14.51
C ASN A 63 23.97 -15.29 15.36
N HIS A 64 23.94 -13.96 15.55
CA HIS A 64 24.32 -13.18 16.75
C HIS A 64 24.68 -11.71 16.47
N ALA A 65 24.72 -11.25 15.21
CA ALA A 65 25.08 -9.86 14.89
C ALA A 65 23.90 -8.86 14.83
N SER A 66 22.63 -9.30 14.80
CA SER A 66 21.48 -8.40 14.56
C SER A 66 20.79 -7.84 15.81
N LEU A 67 21.04 -8.41 17.00
CA LEU A 67 20.35 -8.02 18.23
C LEU A 67 20.93 -6.76 18.89
N ASN A 68 22.24 -6.50 18.76
CA ASN A 68 22.87 -5.31 19.35
C ASN A 68 22.57 -4.01 18.58
N ALA A 69 22.44 -4.07 17.25
CA ALA A 69 22.10 -2.90 16.43
C ALA A 69 20.67 -2.39 16.69
N LEU A 70 19.75 -3.31 16.98
CA LEU A 70 18.35 -3.00 17.28
C LEU A 70 18.21 -2.41 18.70
N TYR A 71 19.05 -2.85 19.64
CA TYR A 71 19.08 -2.34 21.02
C TYR A 71 19.71 -0.93 21.12
N GLU A 72 20.81 -0.67 20.42
CA GLU A 72 21.44 0.65 20.33
C GLU A 72 20.51 1.69 19.67
N PHE A 73 19.75 1.28 18.64
CA PHE A 73 18.76 2.13 17.97
C PHE A 73 17.55 2.46 18.86
N ILE A 74 17.09 1.49 19.69
CA ILE A 74 16.01 1.72 20.67
C ILE A 74 16.49 2.61 21.84
N TYR A 75 17.76 2.50 22.26
CA TYR A 75 18.30 3.34 23.33
C TYR A 75 18.52 4.80 22.87
N PHE A 76 18.92 5.00 21.60
CA PHE A 76 19.12 6.32 21.01
C PHE A 76 17.83 7.14 20.90
N THR A 77 16.69 6.49 20.64
CA THR A 77 15.37 7.16 20.50
C THR A 77 14.70 7.50 21.84
N ARG A 78 15.16 6.93 22.95
CA ARG A 78 14.53 7.05 24.28
C ARG A 78 14.84 8.36 25.03
N ASN A 79 15.89 9.09 24.65
CA ASN A 79 16.40 10.24 25.43
C ASN A 79 15.87 11.62 24.98
N PHE A 80 14.85 11.70 24.13
CA PHE A 80 14.29 12.98 23.68
C PHE A 80 12.84 13.17 24.16
N SER A 81 12.66 13.95 25.22
CA SER A 81 11.35 14.41 25.71
C SER A 81 11.11 15.85 25.23
N PRO A 82 10.14 16.15 24.35
CA PRO A 82 9.99 17.46 23.72
C PRO A 82 8.81 18.29 24.28
N ILE A 83 8.53 18.27 25.59
CA ILE A 83 7.29 18.86 26.12
C ILE A 83 7.36 20.38 26.38
N THR A 84 8.52 21.05 26.23
CA THR A 84 8.67 22.42 26.76
C THR A 84 8.99 23.55 25.77
N LEU A 85 8.90 23.34 24.45
CA LEU A 85 9.32 24.37 23.46
C LEU A 85 8.29 24.72 22.38
N LEU A 86 7.03 24.33 22.55
CA LEU A 86 5.96 24.52 21.55
C LEU A 86 5.11 25.78 21.78
N GLU A 87 5.50 26.68 22.69
CA GLU A 87 4.69 27.86 23.05
C GLU A 87 5.11 29.16 22.33
N HIS A 88 6.16 29.17 21.49
CA HIS A 88 6.68 30.45 20.96
C HIS A 88 6.96 30.56 19.45
N HIS A 89 6.62 29.57 18.62
CA HIS A 89 6.61 29.78 17.17
C HIS A 89 5.24 30.25 16.70
N GLU A 90 5.10 31.56 16.50
CA GLU A 90 4.04 32.15 15.68
C GLU A 90 4.05 31.48 14.30
N TRP A 91 3.21 30.46 14.12
CA TRP A 91 2.91 29.92 12.81
C TRP A 91 2.24 31.03 12.01
N HIS A 92 2.94 31.58 11.02
CA HIS A 92 2.31 32.37 9.96
C HIS A 92 1.12 31.56 9.45
N ASN A 93 -0.08 32.10 9.67
CA ASN A 93 -1.36 31.49 9.30
C ASN A 93 -1.25 30.97 7.85
N PRO A 94 -1.09 29.65 7.62
CA PRO A 94 -0.78 29.14 6.30
C PRO A 94 -1.95 29.51 5.39
N THR A 95 -1.65 30.11 4.24
CA THR A 95 -2.69 30.50 3.29
C THR A 95 -3.56 29.28 2.98
N GLU A 96 -4.89 29.47 2.82
CA GLU A 96 -5.83 28.40 2.49
C GLU A 96 -5.34 27.48 1.35
N LYS A 97 -4.59 28.05 0.39
CA LYS A 97 -3.98 27.32 -0.73
C LYS A 97 -2.89 26.33 -0.32
N SER A 98 -2.02 26.65 0.64
CA SER A 98 -0.95 25.73 1.07
C SER A 98 -1.50 24.54 1.86
N GLN A 99 -2.57 24.75 2.64
CA GLN A 99 -3.28 23.66 3.33
C GLN A 99 -3.89 22.67 2.34
N LEU A 100 -4.53 23.14 1.27
CA LEU A 100 -5.09 22.26 0.23
C LEU A 100 -4.02 21.43 -0.47
N ILE A 101 -2.84 22.02 -0.74
CA ILE A 101 -1.72 21.31 -1.35
C ILE A 101 -1.19 20.21 -0.41
N LEU A 102 -1.06 20.51 0.89
CA LEU A 102 -0.66 19.53 1.91
C LEU A 102 -1.65 18.37 1.99
N ILE A 103 -2.94 18.65 2.08
CA ILE A 103 -4.02 17.64 2.08
C ILE A 103 -3.90 16.75 0.84
N ALA A 104 -3.70 17.35 -0.35
CA ALA A 104 -3.59 16.59 -1.58
C ALA A 104 -2.37 15.67 -1.58
N ILE A 105 -1.19 16.19 -1.23
CA ILE A 105 0.06 15.40 -1.19
C ILE A 105 -0.03 14.28 -0.16
N GLN A 106 -0.56 14.55 1.03
CA GLN A 106 -0.75 13.54 2.07
C GLN A 106 -1.76 12.46 1.66
N SER A 107 -2.84 12.85 0.96
CA SER A 107 -3.80 11.90 0.40
C SER A 107 -3.14 11.00 -0.65
N PHE A 108 -2.36 11.58 -1.58
CA PHE A 108 -1.61 10.82 -2.59
C PHE A 108 -0.59 9.87 -1.96
N TYR A 109 0.15 10.34 -0.95
CA TYR A 109 1.08 9.52 -0.20
C TYR A 109 0.37 8.33 0.47
N THR A 110 -0.76 8.58 1.13
CA THR A 110 -1.53 7.54 1.82
C THR A 110 -2.12 6.53 0.84
N ILE A 111 -2.67 6.98 -0.29
CA ILE A 111 -3.17 6.10 -1.36
C ILE A 111 -2.03 5.22 -1.90
N GLY A 112 -0.89 5.82 -2.25
CA GLY A 112 0.28 5.09 -2.76
C GLY A 112 0.80 4.07 -1.74
N PHE A 113 0.86 4.45 -0.47
CA PHE A 113 1.26 3.58 0.64
C PHE A 113 0.34 2.36 0.76
N LEU A 114 -0.98 2.57 0.83
CA LEU A 114 -1.96 1.49 0.98
C LEU A 114 -1.95 0.54 -0.22
N LEU A 115 -1.85 1.09 -1.44
CA LEU A 115 -1.74 0.30 -2.66
C LEU A 115 -0.45 -0.53 -2.68
N LEU A 116 0.68 0.07 -2.30
CA LEU A 116 1.97 -0.62 -2.29
C LEU A 116 1.95 -1.77 -1.28
N VAL A 117 1.60 -1.51 -0.02
CA VAL A 117 1.52 -2.52 1.03
C VAL A 117 0.57 -3.66 0.63
N GLY A 118 -0.65 -3.31 0.21
CA GLY A 118 -1.64 -4.32 -0.17
C GLY A 118 -1.23 -5.10 -1.41
N SER A 119 -0.51 -4.48 -2.36
CA SER A 119 -0.05 -5.18 -3.56
C SER A 119 1.00 -6.25 -3.22
N VAL A 120 1.86 -5.98 -2.25
CA VAL A 120 2.85 -6.95 -1.77
C VAL A 120 2.17 -8.12 -1.06
N ILE A 121 1.08 -7.86 -0.32
CA ILE A 121 0.29 -8.91 0.33
C ILE A 121 -0.43 -9.78 -0.72
N TRP A 122 -1.17 -9.16 -1.65
CA TRP A 122 -1.91 -9.87 -2.69
C TRP A 122 -1.03 -10.63 -3.69
N TRP A 123 0.23 -10.22 -3.84
CA TRP A 123 1.22 -10.94 -4.64
C TRP A 123 1.31 -12.43 -4.29
N ARG A 124 1.13 -12.78 -3.01
CA ARG A 124 1.19 -14.18 -2.52
C ARG A 124 0.13 -15.08 -3.14
N ILE A 125 -1.01 -14.52 -3.48
CA ILE A 125 -2.12 -15.24 -4.10
C ILE A 125 -1.98 -15.15 -5.62
N ILE A 126 -1.58 -13.98 -6.15
CA ILE A 126 -1.53 -13.71 -7.59
C ILE A 126 -0.38 -14.43 -8.30
N GLN A 127 0.72 -14.74 -7.61
CA GLN A 127 1.86 -15.47 -8.19
C GLN A 127 1.51 -16.86 -8.77
N ASN A 128 0.39 -17.46 -8.32
CA ASN A 128 -0.09 -18.78 -8.75
C ASN A 128 -1.01 -18.72 -9.99
N TYR A 129 -1.33 -17.52 -10.49
CA TYR A 129 -2.10 -17.36 -11.73
C TYR A 129 -1.22 -17.51 -12.96
N SER A 130 -1.83 -17.37 -14.14
CA SER A 130 -1.13 -17.49 -15.42
C SER A 130 0.02 -16.48 -15.56
N PHE A 131 1.02 -16.84 -16.37
CA PHE A 131 2.21 -16.01 -16.61
C PHE A 131 1.85 -14.57 -17.03
N TYR A 132 0.84 -14.40 -17.89
CA TYR A 132 0.39 -13.09 -18.39
C TYR A 132 -0.20 -12.20 -17.28
N VAL A 133 -1.04 -12.77 -16.41
CA VAL A 133 -1.60 -12.05 -15.25
C VAL A 133 -0.47 -11.64 -14.32
N ARG A 134 0.46 -12.56 -14.05
CA ARG A 134 1.62 -12.32 -13.18
C ARG A 134 2.52 -11.19 -13.70
N LYS A 135 2.88 -11.23 -15.00
CA LYS A 135 3.66 -10.18 -15.67
C LYS A 135 2.96 -8.82 -15.53
N THR A 136 1.67 -8.77 -15.87
CA THR A 136 0.87 -7.53 -15.79
C THR A 136 0.77 -7.00 -14.36
N TYR A 137 0.59 -7.88 -13.38
CA TYR A 137 0.56 -7.51 -11.97
C TYR A 137 1.87 -6.89 -11.48
N LEU A 138 3.02 -7.49 -11.85
CA LEU A 138 4.33 -6.95 -11.51
C LEU A 138 4.57 -5.56 -12.12
N GLN A 139 4.12 -5.34 -13.36
CA GLN A 139 4.19 -4.02 -14.00
C GLN A 139 3.38 -2.98 -13.23
N TRP A 140 2.15 -3.31 -12.83
CA TRP A 140 1.34 -2.41 -11.99
C TRP A 140 1.94 -2.20 -10.60
N GLY A 141 2.51 -3.24 -9.99
CA GLY A 141 3.23 -3.13 -8.72
C GLY A 141 4.39 -2.14 -8.79
N PHE A 142 5.17 -2.18 -9.87
CA PHE A 142 6.23 -1.22 -10.13
C PHE A 142 5.70 0.22 -10.29
N VAL A 143 4.61 0.41 -11.05
CA VAL A 143 3.98 1.74 -11.20
C VAL A 143 3.49 2.28 -9.86
N ILE A 144 2.79 1.46 -9.07
CA ILE A 144 2.32 1.81 -7.72
C ILE A 144 3.49 2.24 -6.83
N GLN A 145 4.61 1.52 -6.91
CA GLN A 145 5.80 1.84 -6.17
C GLN A 145 6.43 3.18 -6.56
N CYS A 146 6.52 3.47 -7.86
CA CYS A 146 6.99 4.78 -8.33
C CYS A 146 6.07 5.91 -7.85
N VAL A 147 4.74 5.70 -7.88
CA VAL A 147 3.76 6.68 -7.38
C VAL A 147 3.94 6.92 -5.87
N HIS A 148 4.09 5.85 -5.07
CA HIS A 148 4.35 5.98 -3.64
C HIS A 148 5.65 6.73 -3.36
N PHE A 149 6.73 6.36 -4.04
CA PHE A 149 8.04 6.99 -3.90
C PHE A 149 8.00 8.50 -4.21
N LEU A 150 7.34 8.87 -5.31
CA LEU A 150 7.20 10.26 -5.72
C LEU A 150 6.33 11.07 -4.74
N ALA A 151 5.25 10.47 -4.23
CA ALA A 151 4.41 11.08 -3.22
C ALA A 151 5.16 11.28 -1.88
N LEU A 152 5.99 10.31 -1.48
CA LEU A 152 6.83 10.40 -0.29
C LEU A 152 7.89 11.51 -0.41
N ILE A 153 8.57 11.63 -1.55
CA ILE A 153 9.51 12.75 -1.81
C ILE A 153 8.76 14.08 -1.73
N SER A 154 7.59 14.17 -2.37
CA SER A 154 6.79 15.40 -2.37
C SER A 154 6.37 15.81 -0.95
N LEU A 155 6.00 14.83 -0.11
CA LEU A 155 5.67 15.06 1.30
C LEU A 155 6.88 15.58 2.08
N ILE A 156 8.05 14.94 1.96
CA ILE A 156 9.28 15.36 2.66
C ILE A 156 9.69 16.77 2.24
N LEU A 157 9.65 17.09 0.94
CA LEU A 157 10.03 18.41 0.43
C LEU A 157 9.11 19.52 0.95
N LEU A 158 7.82 19.24 1.08
CA LEU A 158 6.85 20.19 1.61
C LEU A 158 7.03 20.42 3.10
N GLU A 159 7.17 19.35 3.87
CA GLU A 159 7.31 19.40 5.34
C GLU A 159 8.63 20.04 5.79
N MET A 160 9.70 19.87 5.03
CA MET A 160 10.98 20.52 5.31
C MET A 160 10.99 22.01 4.94
N ASN A 161 9.86 22.55 4.46
CA ASN A 161 9.71 23.91 3.96
C ASN A 161 10.77 24.34 2.93
N ILE A 162 11.45 23.37 2.31
CA ILE A 162 12.56 23.58 1.35
C ILE A 162 12.06 24.38 0.14
N LEU A 163 10.78 24.25 -0.18
CA LEU A 163 10.14 24.95 -1.28
C LEU A 163 9.86 26.43 -0.98
N THR A 164 9.91 26.86 0.30
CA THR A 164 9.41 28.17 0.72
C THR A 164 10.50 29.07 1.31
N ASP A 165 11.39 28.53 2.16
CA ASP A 165 12.36 29.36 2.92
C ASP A 165 13.82 29.26 2.43
N GLY A 166 14.09 28.49 1.38
CA GLY A 166 15.43 28.31 0.81
C GLY A 166 16.28 27.24 1.51
N PHE A 167 17.41 26.88 0.88
CA PHE A 167 18.23 25.70 1.19
C PHE A 167 19.18 25.91 2.40
N LEU A 168 18.73 26.54 3.49
CA LEU A 168 19.51 26.60 4.73
C LEU A 168 18.96 25.55 5.71
N PRO A 169 19.58 24.35 5.79
CA PRO A 169 19.13 23.31 6.68
C PRO A 169 19.54 23.68 8.11
N SER A 170 18.77 24.55 8.77
CA SER A 170 18.69 24.48 10.22
C SER A 170 18.01 23.16 10.52
N LEU A 171 18.80 22.11 10.81
CA LEU A 171 18.28 20.81 11.23
C LEU A 171 17.41 21.06 12.46
N PRO A 172 16.06 21.10 12.33
CA PRO A 172 15.21 21.34 13.47
C PRO A 172 15.36 20.11 14.37
N ASN A 173 15.11 20.26 15.68
CA ASN A 173 14.94 19.11 16.57
C ASN A 173 14.00 18.09 15.93
N GLN A 174 14.56 17.01 15.37
CA GLN A 174 13.84 16.10 14.49
C GLN A 174 12.87 15.27 15.33
N SER A 175 11.58 15.39 15.05
CA SER A 175 10.59 14.53 15.69
C SER A 175 10.76 13.09 15.19
N SER A 176 10.36 12.11 16.00
CA SER A 176 10.34 10.69 15.64
C SER A 176 9.67 10.41 14.28
N ILE A 177 8.66 11.20 13.94
CA ILE A 177 7.91 11.14 12.67
C ILE A 177 8.80 11.46 11.47
N GLN A 178 9.67 12.47 11.57
CA GLN A 178 10.57 12.86 10.48
C GLN A 178 11.59 11.76 10.15
N TYR A 179 12.13 11.09 11.18
CA TYR A 179 12.98 9.91 10.99
C TYR A 179 12.26 8.79 10.25
N GLY A 180 10.97 8.57 10.56
CA GLY A 180 10.11 7.62 9.85
C GLY A 180 10.02 7.90 8.35
N TRP A 181 9.94 9.17 7.94
CA TRP A 181 9.91 9.52 6.51
C TRP A 181 11.23 9.24 5.80
N TYR A 182 12.37 9.58 6.41
CA TYR A 182 13.68 9.28 5.82
C TYR A 182 13.94 7.78 5.72
N LEU A 183 13.59 7.01 6.76
CA LEU A 183 13.69 5.55 6.72
C LEU A 183 12.75 4.97 5.66
N SER A 184 11.52 5.48 5.54
CA SER A 184 10.59 5.09 4.46
C SER A 184 11.16 5.38 3.07
N LEU A 185 11.94 6.46 2.92
CA LEU A 185 12.56 6.81 1.63
C LEU A 185 13.65 5.81 1.27
N ILE A 186 14.54 5.47 2.21
CA ILE A 186 15.57 4.43 2.02
C ILE A 186 14.93 3.09 1.67
N VAL A 187 13.90 2.70 2.43
CA VAL A 187 13.16 1.46 2.22
C VAL A 187 12.49 1.46 0.86
N SER A 188 11.87 2.57 0.44
CA SER A 188 11.24 2.70 -0.89
C SER A 188 12.23 2.51 -2.03
N VAL A 189 13.46 3.05 -1.90
CA VAL A 189 14.54 2.83 -2.88
C VAL A 189 14.96 1.36 -2.93
N LEU A 190 15.14 0.71 -1.77
CA LEU A 190 15.45 -0.72 -1.72
C LEU A 190 14.34 -1.56 -2.33
N GLY A 191 13.09 -1.18 -2.09
CA GLY A 191 11.95 -1.81 -2.72
C GLY A 191 12.07 -1.78 -4.24
N LEU A 192 12.48 -0.66 -4.86
CA LEU A 192 12.47 -0.53 -6.33
C LEU A 192 13.39 -1.57 -6.98
N LEU A 193 14.39 -2.05 -6.23
CA LEU A 193 15.37 -3.03 -6.70
C LEU A 193 14.99 -4.47 -6.37
N PHE A 194 14.38 -4.71 -5.20
CA PHE A 194 14.26 -6.06 -4.62
C PHE A 194 12.82 -6.55 -4.43
N LEU A 195 11.81 -5.69 -4.55
CA LEU A 195 10.41 -6.08 -4.30
C LEU A 195 9.93 -7.16 -5.29
N TYR A 196 9.09 -8.06 -4.81
CA TYR A 196 8.52 -9.22 -5.51
C TYR A 196 9.50 -10.34 -5.90
N LYS A 197 10.81 -10.19 -5.61
CA LYS A 197 11.82 -11.22 -5.90
C LYS A 197 11.94 -12.28 -4.79
N ASN A 198 11.88 -11.87 -3.52
CA ASN A 198 12.05 -12.76 -2.37
C ASN A 198 10.93 -12.55 -1.35
N ARG A 199 10.29 -13.65 -0.96
CA ARG A 199 9.18 -13.65 0.00
C ARG A 199 9.52 -12.99 1.34
N TRP A 200 10.70 -13.26 1.86
CA TRP A 200 11.11 -12.72 3.16
C TRP A 200 11.41 -11.23 3.08
N PHE A 201 12.03 -10.80 1.98
CA PHE A 201 12.29 -9.39 1.72
C PHE A 201 10.98 -8.59 1.63
N ASP A 202 9.99 -9.09 0.88
CA ASP A 202 8.67 -8.47 0.77
C ASP A 202 7.97 -8.30 2.13
N LEU A 203 8.02 -9.33 2.99
CA LEU A 203 7.41 -9.28 4.33
C LEU A 203 8.13 -8.28 5.23
N LEU A 204 9.47 -8.31 5.21
CA LEU A 204 10.29 -7.36 5.96
C LEU A 204 10.06 -5.93 5.47
N PHE A 205 9.97 -5.74 4.16
CA PHE A 205 9.68 -4.45 3.53
C PHE A 205 8.36 -3.88 4.03
N VAL A 206 7.27 -4.67 3.99
CA VAL A 206 5.95 -4.24 4.50
C VAL A 206 6.01 -3.90 5.98
N LEU A 207 6.66 -4.74 6.79
CA LEU A 207 6.78 -4.53 8.23
C LEU A 207 7.52 -3.23 8.56
N ILE A 208 8.66 -2.97 7.90
CA ILE A 208 9.45 -1.76 8.11
C ILE A 208 8.65 -0.54 7.63
N LEU A 209 8.02 -0.60 6.45
CA LEU A 209 7.27 0.52 5.89
C LEU A 209 6.09 0.93 6.79
N ILE A 210 5.37 -0.05 7.35
CA ILE A 210 4.32 0.19 8.35
C ILE A 210 4.92 0.75 9.64
N GLY A 211 6.03 0.16 10.12
CA GLY A 211 6.76 0.62 11.30
C GLY A 211 7.17 2.09 11.22
N CYS A 212 7.60 2.55 10.04
CA CYS A 212 7.98 3.93 9.80
C CYS A 212 6.81 4.93 9.89
N LYS A 213 5.57 4.46 9.75
CA LYS A 213 4.37 5.31 9.81
C LYS A 213 3.88 5.53 11.24
N ILE A 214 4.23 4.64 12.15
CA ILE A 214 3.73 4.61 13.52
C ILE A 214 4.65 5.44 14.41
N GLU A 215 4.05 6.15 15.35
CA GLU A 215 4.76 6.91 16.36
C GLU A 215 5.27 5.97 17.47
N TYR A 216 6.53 6.14 17.90
CA TYR A 216 7.12 5.29 18.95
C TYR A 216 6.31 5.41 20.25
N PRO A 217 5.84 4.29 20.83
CA PRO A 217 5.03 4.32 22.03
C PRO A 217 5.89 4.71 23.25
N ALA A 218 5.50 5.77 23.95
CA ALA A 218 6.16 6.20 25.18
C ALA A 218 5.70 5.39 26.42
N ASP A 219 4.51 4.79 26.38
CA ASP A 219 3.91 4.04 27.47
C ASP A 219 3.13 2.80 26.96
N PHE A 220 2.66 1.98 27.90
CA PHE A 220 1.93 0.74 27.58
C PHE A 220 0.61 1.01 26.84
N ARG A 221 -0.08 2.10 27.17
CA ARG A 221 -1.32 2.51 26.47
C ARG A 221 -1.03 2.84 25.01
N SER A 222 0.04 3.59 24.74
CA SER A 222 0.48 3.91 23.38
C SER A 222 0.90 2.67 22.60
N LEU A 223 1.47 1.66 23.27
CA LEU A 223 1.82 0.39 22.62
C LEU A 223 0.58 -0.37 22.12
N ILE A 224 -0.48 -0.43 22.92
CA ILE A 224 -1.75 -1.05 22.49
C ILE A 224 -2.34 -0.29 21.29
N LEU A 225 -2.35 1.05 21.34
CA LEU A 225 -2.84 1.87 20.24
C LEU A 225 -2.01 1.68 18.96
N ALA A 226 -0.69 1.59 19.07
CA ALA A 226 0.21 1.31 17.96
C ALA A 226 -0.10 -0.05 17.31
N LEU A 227 -0.42 -1.08 18.09
CA LEU A 227 -0.85 -2.38 17.55
C LEU A 227 -2.17 -2.27 16.77
N PHE A 228 -3.15 -1.52 17.30
CA PHE A 228 -4.39 -1.26 16.57
C PHE A 228 -4.16 -0.44 15.30
N GLU A 229 -3.20 0.49 15.31
CA GLU A 229 -2.81 1.24 14.12
C GLU A 229 -2.20 0.35 13.05
N ILE A 230 -1.29 -0.57 13.42
CA ILE A 230 -0.75 -1.59 12.51
C ILE A 230 -1.88 -2.40 11.88
N LEU A 231 -2.77 -2.93 12.71
CA LEU A 231 -3.90 -3.75 12.25
C LEU A 231 -4.83 -2.94 11.33
N HIS A 232 -5.09 -1.68 11.65
CA HIS A 232 -5.89 -0.78 10.83
C HIS A 232 -5.26 -0.56 9.45
N LEU A 233 -3.96 -0.26 9.41
CA LEU A 233 -3.23 -0.02 8.16
C LEU A 233 -3.16 -1.27 7.29
N ILE A 234 -2.89 -2.44 7.88
CA ILE A 234 -2.87 -3.72 7.13
C ILE A 234 -4.26 -4.02 6.56
N ALA A 235 -5.32 -3.89 7.37
CA ALA A 235 -6.68 -4.13 6.92
C ALA A 235 -7.10 -3.15 5.81
N ALA A 236 -6.74 -1.87 5.93
CA ALA A 236 -6.99 -0.85 4.91
C ALA A 236 -6.25 -1.18 3.61
N ALA A 237 -4.98 -1.59 3.70
CA ALA A 237 -4.15 -1.89 2.54
C ALA A 237 -4.66 -3.11 1.77
N ILE A 238 -5.01 -4.19 2.47
CA ILE A 238 -5.58 -5.41 1.87
C ILE A 238 -6.90 -5.08 1.17
N TRP A 239 -7.81 -4.38 1.85
CA TRP A 239 -9.12 -4.05 1.31
C TRP A 239 -9.03 -3.12 0.10
N PHE A 240 -8.31 -2.00 0.23
CA PHE A 240 -8.19 -1.00 -0.83
C PHE A 240 -7.50 -1.54 -2.08
N THR A 241 -6.42 -2.31 -1.91
CA THR A 241 -5.72 -2.89 -3.05
C THR A 241 -6.53 -4.01 -3.70
N GLY A 242 -7.27 -4.80 -2.92
CA GLY A 242 -8.18 -5.81 -3.47
C GLY A 242 -9.25 -5.20 -4.36
N LEU A 243 -9.86 -4.07 -3.94
CA LEU A 243 -10.78 -3.29 -4.79
C LEU A 243 -10.10 -2.80 -6.08
N ALA A 244 -8.88 -2.25 -5.96
CA ALA A 244 -8.13 -1.77 -7.11
C ALA A 244 -7.82 -2.91 -8.11
N ILE A 245 -7.42 -4.09 -7.62
CA ILE A 245 -7.16 -5.27 -8.46
C ILE A 245 -8.43 -5.67 -9.22
N VAL A 246 -9.58 -5.79 -8.53
CA VAL A 246 -10.84 -6.14 -9.18
C VAL A 246 -11.14 -5.14 -10.30
N ILE A 247 -11.08 -3.84 -10.02
CA ILE A 247 -11.43 -2.80 -11.00
C ILE A 247 -10.47 -2.78 -12.20
N PHE A 248 -9.16 -2.82 -11.96
CA PHE A 248 -8.15 -2.73 -13.02
C PHE A 248 -8.09 -3.98 -13.90
N PHE A 249 -8.24 -5.17 -13.32
CA PHE A 249 -8.14 -6.43 -14.05
C PHE A 249 -9.47 -6.89 -14.65
N TYR A 250 -10.61 -6.30 -14.26
CA TYR A 250 -11.95 -6.74 -14.72
C TYR A 250 -12.10 -6.74 -16.24
N SER A 251 -11.56 -5.73 -16.93
CA SER A 251 -11.75 -5.60 -18.39
C SER A 251 -10.95 -6.63 -19.18
N LYS A 252 -9.71 -6.93 -18.75
CA LYS A 252 -8.77 -7.79 -19.47
C LYS A 252 -8.77 -9.26 -19.02
N TYR A 253 -9.05 -9.54 -17.75
CA TYR A 253 -8.87 -10.87 -17.15
C TYR A 253 -10.10 -11.32 -16.34
N LYS A 254 -11.28 -11.32 -16.96
CA LYS A 254 -12.57 -11.64 -16.31
C LYS A 254 -12.55 -12.94 -15.51
N THR A 255 -11.99 -14.02 -16.06
CA THR A 255 -11.93 -15.33 -15.41
C THR A 255 -11.08 -15.29 -14.13
N MET A 256 -9.92 -14.62 -14.18
CA MET A 256 -9.07 -14.42 -13.00
C MET A 256 -9.79 -13.58 -11.95
N VAL A 257 -10.44 -12.49 -12.36
CA VAL A 257 -11.17 -11.61 -11.45
C VAL A 257 -12.34 -12.33 -10.80
N LYS A 258 -13.08 -13.19 -11.52
CA LYS A 258 -14.17 -13.98 -10.93
C LYS A 258 -13.67 -14.89 -9.80
N ASN A 259 -12.55 -15.58 -10.01
CA ASN A 259 -11.93 -16.42 -8.98
C ASN A 259 -11.37 -15.58 -7.82
N PHE A 260 -10.74 -14.45 -8.15
CA PHE A 260 -10.19 -13.52 -7.17
C PHE A 260 -11.27 -12.89 -6.29
N ILE A 261 -12.44 -12.52 -6.86
CA ILE A 261 -13.55 -11.91 -6.12
C ILE A 261 -14.03 -12.82 -4.98
N SER A 262 -14.14 -14.12 -5.21
CA SER A 262 -14.54 -15.07 -4.16
C SER A 262 -13.58 -15.01 -2.96
N ILE A 263 -12.28 -15.01 -3.23
CA ILE A 263 -11.24 -14.91 -2.20
C ILE A 263 -11.27 -13.52 -1.56
N PHE A 264 -11.37 -12.47 -2.36
CA PHE A 264 -11.38 -11.08 -1.92
C PHE A 264 -12.53 -10.78 -0.97
N ILE A 265 -13.74 -11.29 -1.22
CA ILE A 265 -14.91 -11.04 -0.38
C ILE A 265 -14.69 -11.58 1.05
N GLU A 266 -14.11 -12.78 1.18
CA GLU A 266 -13.79 -13.37 2.49
C GLU A 266 -12.83 -12.48 3.29
N TYR A 267 -11.74 -12.03 2.66
CA TYR A 267 -10.79 -11.11 3.30
C TYR A 267 -11.40 -9.73 3.56
N ALA A 268 -12.19 -9.20 2.63
CA ALA A 268 -12.80 -7.88 2.74
C ALA A 268 -13.72 -7.78 3.95
N PHE A 269 -14.51 -8.83 4.24
CA PHE A 269 -15.35 -8.86 5.43
C PHE A 269 -14.52 -8.76 6.72
N VAL A 270 -13.46 -9.58 6.84
CA VAL A 270 -12.55 -9.55 8.00
C VAL A 270 -11.86 -8.18 8.12
N CYS A 271 -11.39 -7.61 7.01
CA CYS A 271 -10.80 -6.28 6.99
C CYS A 271 -11.78 -5.20 7.45
N ILE A 272 -13.03 -5.23 7.01
CA ILE A 272 -14.05 -4.25 7.41
C ILE A 272 -14.29 -4.32 8.93
N VAL A 273 -14.45 -5.53 9.49
CA VAL A 273 -14.61 -5.69 10.95
C VAL A 273 -13.39 -5.15 11.70
N MET A 274 -12.19 -5.50 11.23
CA MET A 274 -10.93 -4.99 11.81
C MET A 274 -10.85 -3.47 11.73
N LEU A 275 -11.20 -2.86 10.59
CA LEU A 275 -11.18 -1.41 10.38
C LEU A 275 -12.14 -0.68 11.32
N VAL A 276 -13.34 -1.23 11.54
CA VAL A 276 -14.33 -0.66 12.48
C VAL A 276 -13.80 -0.71 13.90
N ILE A 277 -13.31 -1.87 14.36
CA ILE A 277 -12.83 -2.06 15.74
C ILE A 277 -11.60 -1.19 15.99
N SER A 278 -10.57 -1.34 15.16
CA SER A 278 -9.31 -0.60 15.31
C SER A 278 -9.52 0.91 15.11
N GLY A 279 -10.34 1.33 14.15
CA GLY A 279 -10.63 2.75 13.92
C GLY A 279 -11.37 3.40 15.08
N SER A 280 -12.29 2.67 15.72
CA SER A 280 -13.01 3.14 16.91
C SER A 280 -12.07 3.28 18.11
N LEU A 281 -11.12 2.35 18.27
CA LEU A 281 -10.13 2.41 19.35
C LEU A 281 -9.09 3.52 19.13
N LEU A 282 -8.69 3.76 17.88
CA LEU A 282 -7.78 4.87 17.54
C LEU A 282 -8.39 6.24 17.77
N ALA A 283 -9.73 6.38 17.76
CA ALA A 283 -10.39 7.65 18.08
C ALA A 283 -10.07 8.14 19.51
N TYR A 284 -9.75 7.22 20.44
CA TYR A 284 -9.33 7.55 21.81
C TYR A 284 -7.92 8.18 21.89
N LYS A 285 -7.18 8.28 20.77
CA LYS A 285 -5.89 9.01 20.72
C LYS A 285 -6.10 10.53 20.77
N TYR A 286 -7.23 11.03 20.26
CA TYR A 286 -7.42 12.47 20.06
C TYR A 286 -7.94 13.20 21.31
N ASP A 287 -8.98 12.69 21.97
CA ASP A 287 -9.52 13.29 23.20
C ASP A 287 -10.49 12.32 23.90
N SER A 288 -11.01 12.71 25.06
CA SER A 288 -12.17 12.07 25.70
C SER A 288 -13.36 12.03 24.73
N PRO A 289 -14.02 10.87 24.53
CA PRO A 289 -14.99 10.68 23.45
C PRO A 289 -16.22 11.59 23.53
N LEU A 290 -16.60 12.03 24.73
CA LEU A 290 -17.77 12.90 24.93
C LEU A 290 -17.48 14.36 24.58
N ASP A 291 -16.30 14.86 24.94
CA ASP A 291 -15.90 16.24 24.63
C ASP A 291 -15.52 16.39 23.15
N LEU A 292 -15.04 15.32 22.53
CA LEU A 292 -14.67 15.28 21.12
C LEU A 292 -15.87 15.48 20.19
N LEU A 293 -17.06 14.93 20.53
CA LEU A 293 -18.27 14.98 19.71
C LEU A 293 -18.76 16.41 19.41
N LEU A 294 -18.48 17.36 20.31
CA LEU A 294 -18.86 18.77 20.16
C LEU A 294 -17.82 19.60 19.39
N LYS A 295 -16.61 19.06 19.20
CA LYS A 295 -15.54 19.73 18.46
C LYS A 295 -15.64 19.43 16.96
N PRO A 296 -15.14 20.32 16.08
CA PRO A 296 -15.09 20.06 14.63
C PRO A 296 -14.42 18.71 14.27
N LEU A 297 -13.41 18.31 15.04
CA LEU A 297 -12.73 17.03 14.89
C LEU A 297 -13.64 15.82 15.14
N GLY A 298 -14.54 15.90 16.13
CA GLY A 298 -15.52 14.83 16.38
C GLY A 298 -16.56 14.70 15.28
N LEU A 299 -16.95 15.81 14.63
CA LEU A 299 -17.85 15.77 13.48
C LEU A 299 -17.19 15.05 12.29
N LEU A 300 -15.90 15.29 12.04
CA LEU A 300 -15.12 14.57 11.01
C LEU A 300 -15.02 13.07 11.33
N LEU A 301 -14.81 12.70 12.60
CA LEU A 301 -14.79 11.30 13.03
C LEU A 301 -16.17 10.64 12.92
N LEU A 302 -17.25 11.35 13.25
CA LEU A 302 -18.62 10.88 13.07
C LEU A 302 -18.92 10.62 11.60
N LEU A 303 -18.52 11.55 10.71
CA LEU A 303 -18.65 11.38 9.27
C LEU A 303 -17.90 10.14 8.80
N LYS A 304 -16.68 9.89 9.29
CA LYS A 304 -15.92 8.66 8.99
C LYS A 304 -16.71 7.40 9.36
N ILE A 305 -17.31 7.35 10.55
CA ILE A 305 -18.13 6.21 11.00
C ILE A 305 -19.33 6.00 10.07
N VAL A 306 -20.01 7.06 9.68
CA VAL A 306 -21.14 7.01 8.72
C VAL A 306 -20.69 6.46 7.36
N LEU A 307 -19.56 6.95 6.82
CA LEU A 307 -19.00 6.43 5.56
C LEU A 307 -18.65 4.94 5.65
N VAL A 308 -18.03 4.50 6.75
CA VAL A 308 -17.72 3.07 6.96
C VAL A 308 -19.00 2.25 7.08
N GLY A 309 -20.05 2.79 7.72
CA GLY A 309 -21.40 2.20 7.73
C GLY A 309 -21.93 1.96 6.32
N PHE A 310 -21.86 2.96 5.43
CA PHE A 310 -22.26 2.79 4.03
C PHE A 310 -21.46 1.69 3.31
N VAL A 311 -20.13 1.64 3.52
CA VAL A 311 -19.28 0.59 2.96
C VAL A 311 -19.75 -0.80 3.42
N THR A 312 -20.09 -0.96 4.69
CA THR A 312 -20.55 -2.26 5.23
C THR A 312 -21.86 -2.72 4.59
N ILE A 313 -22.83 -1.81 4.42
CA ILE A 313 -24.12 -2.09 3.78
C ILE A 313 -23.93 -2.50 2.32
N ILE A 314 -23.08 -1.78 1.58
CA ILE A 314 -22.80 -2.11 0.17
C ILE A 314 -22.12 -3.48 0.07
N SER A 315 -21.19 -3.79 0.98
CA SER A 315 -20.51 -5.09 1.02
C SER A 315 -21.49 -6.24 1.22
N GLN A 316 -22.45 -6.10 2.13
CA GLN A 316 -23.52 -7.08 2.33
C GLN A 316 -24.40 -7.24 1.08
N LYS A 317 -24.72 -6.13 0.40
CA LYS A 317 -25.53 -6.15 -0.82
C LYS A 317 -24.84 -6.86 -1.99
N ILE A 318 -23.52 -6.67 -2.13
CA ILE A 318 -22.70 -7.40 -3.11
C ILE A 318 -22.78 -8.91 -2.83
N HIS A 319 -22.67 -9.33 -1.57
CA HIS A 319 -22.75 -10.75 -1.21
C HIS A 319 -24.11 -11.37 -1.58
N SER A 320 -25.19 -10.58 -1.56
CA SER A 320 -26.53 -11.05 -1.92
C SER A 320 -26.82 -11.03 -3.43
N THR A 321 -26.02 -10.35 -4.25
CA THR A 321 -26.32 -10.11 -5.67
C THR A 321 -25.28 -10.77 -6.57
N MET A 322 -25.67 -11.77 -7.38
CA MET A 322 -24.74 -12.53 -8.24
C MET A 322 -24.62 -12.01 -9.68
N ASP A 323 -25.20 -10.84 -10.00
CA ASP A 323 -25.15 -10.29 -11.36
C ASP A 323 -23.82 -9.59 -11.66
N ASP A 324 -23.10 -10.08 -12.68
CA ASP A 324 -21.78 -9.59 -13.09
C ASP A 324 -21.73 -8.08 -13.33
N PHE A 325 -22.77 -7.49 -13.93
CA PHE A 325 -22.85 -6.05 -14.21
C PHE A 325 -22.95 -5.22 -12.93
N HIS A 326 -23.80 -5.67 -12.00
CA HIS A 326 -24.03 -4.97 -10.74
C HIS A 326 -22.78 -5.02 -9.85
N ILE A 327 -22.06 -6.14 -9.82
CA ILE A 327 -20.84 -6.29 -9.03
C ILE A 327 -19.82 -5.20 -9.39
N LYS A 328 -19.56 -4.96 -10.68
CA LYS A 328 -18.60 -3.92 -11.09
C LYS A 328 -19.03 -2.53 -10.62
N CYS A 329 -20.31 -2.19 -10.74
CA CYS A 329 -20.84 -0.90 -10.30
C CYS A 329 -20.67 -0.72 -8.79
N TRP A 330 -21.05 -1.72 -7.99
CA TRP A 330 -20.92 -1.68 -6.53
C TRP A 330 -19.45 -1.60 -6.08
N MET A 331 -18.55 -2.31 -6.75
CA MET A 331 -17.10 -2.23 -6.47
C MET A 331 -16.55 -0.83 -6.74
N TYR A 332 -17.00 -0.17 -7.81
CA TYR A 332 -16.61 1.21 -8.11
C TYR A 332 -17.10 2.18 -7.03
N VAL A 333 -18.35 2.03 -6.58
CA VAL A 333 -18.91 2.84 -5.48
C VAL A 333 -18.09 2.63 -4.20
N GLN A 334 -17.70 1.39 -3.86
CA GLN A 334 -16.84 1.12 -2.71
C GLN A 334 -15.46 1.77 -2.84
N LEU A 335 -14.86 1.74 -4.04
CA LEU A 335 -13.58 2.41 -4.28
C LEU A 335 -13.70 3.92 -4.05
N VAL A 336 -14.75 4.55 -4.58
CA VAL A 336 -14.99 5.99 -4.40
C VAL A 336 -15.16 6.33 -2.91
N LEU A 337 -15.96 5.54 -2.18
CA LEU A 337 -16.13 5.73 -0.73
C LEU A 337 -14.80 5.59 0.03
N MET A 338 -13.97 4.60 -0.33
CA MET A 338 -12.66 4.43 0.30
C MET A 338 -11.74 5.63 0.04
N VAL A 339 -11.71 6.14 -1.19
CA VAL A 339 -10.93 7.35 -1.52
C VAL A 339 -11.43 8.55 -0.71
N MET A 340 -12.74 8.72 -0.56
CA MET A 340 -13.29 9.79 0.31
C MET A 340 -12.88 9.62 1.76
N ILE A 341 -12.89 8.39 2.31
CA ILE A 341 -12.41 8.10 3.67
C ILE A 341 -10.92 8.45 3.81
N ILE A 342 -10.07 8.12 2.84
CA ILE A 342 -8.63 8.43 2.89
C ILE A 342 -8.38 9.94 2.86
N ILE A 343 -9.12 10.68 2.03
CA ILE A 343 -9.04 12.15 1.99
C ILE A 343 -9.47 12.73 3.34
N LEU A 344 -10.58 12.23 3.91
CA LEU A 344 -11.06 12.65 5.21
C LEU A 344 -10.03 12.39 6.32
N VAL A 345 -9.38 11.22 6.32
CA VAL A 345 -8.30 10.89 7.27
C VAL A 345 -7.09 11.80 7.07
N SER A 346 -6.76 12.17 5.84
CA SER A 346 -5.67 13.11 5.55
C SER A 346 -5.97 14.50 6.09
N VAL A 347 -7.22 14.97 5.98
CA VAL A 347 -7.67 16.22 6.60
C VAL A 347 -7.55 16.14 8.13
N ILE A 348 -8.05 15.06 8.74
CA ILE A 348 -7.98 14.84 10.20
C ILE A 348 -6.53 14.84 10.70
N SER A 349 -5.58 14.34 9.92
CA SER A 349 -4.18 14.23 10.34
C SER A 349 -3.42 15.57 10.34
N ILE A 350 -3.97 16.62 9.73
CA ILE A 350 -3.35 17.96 9.70
C ILE A 350 -3.81 18.81 10.89
N PHE A 351 -5.01 18.52 11.42
CA PHE A 351 -5.54 19.12 12.64
C PHE A 351 -5.00 18.39 13.87
#